data_AF-A0A0S9NR23-F1
#
_entry.id   AF-A0A0S9NR23-F1
#
_cell.length_a   1.000
_cell.length_b   1.000
_cell.length_c   1.000
_cell.angle_alpha   90.00
_cell.angle_beta   90.00
_cell.angle_gamma   90.00
#
_symmetry.space_group_name_H-M   'P 1'
#
loop_
_entity.id
_entity.type
_entity.pdbx_description
1 polymer ?
#
loop_
_entity_poly.entity_id
_entity_poly.type
_entity_poly.pdbx_seq_one_letter_code
_entity_poly.pdbx_strand_id
1 'polypeptide(L)'
;MSDEALRASLHQGLVLETGPFRFRIHSRTDEVFHGLRRLYADFSLPDPAFADYVVEVNRVHGPRAVWRPQISFSFDGYQPFKPLPADHAFALLEWGMNWCIGGQAHHYLLIHAAVLERNGRAVILPGDPGAGKSTLTAALALSGWRLLSDEIALIDRDDGLLVGLARPVNLKNDSIDIVRAFSTDAVFGEPARDTHKGTVAHLKPPTDSVLHVARRARPAFIIYPRWSADAPCALTPRPKADAFMHTATHAFNYEVLGSTGFDMVAALVDQCECLDFRYAQLPDAIALFESLVR
;
A
#
# COMPACT_ATOMS: atom_id res chain seq x y z
N MET A 1 -12.37 19.12 -7.99
CA MET A 1 -11.68 20.40 -7.70
C MET A 1 -10.83 20.79 -8.90
N SER A 2 -10.70 22.08 -9.24
CA SER A 2 -9.81 22.53 -10.33
C SER A 2 -8.34 22.38 -9.93
N ASP A 3 -7.44 22.38 -10.92
CA ASP A 3 -6.00 22.25 -10.68
C ASP A 3 -5.45 23.42 -9.85
N GLU A 4 -5.92 24.65 -10.07
CA GLU A 4 -5.56 25.83 -9.29
C GLU A 4 -6.00 25.71 -7.82
N ALA A 5 -7.25 25.28 -7.60
CA ALA A 5 -7.77 25.08 -6.24
C ALA A 5 -7.05 23.93 -5.51
N LEU A 6 -6.68 22.86 -6.23
CA LEU A 6 -5.88 21.76 -5.66
C LEU A 6 -4.49 22.25 -5.26
N ARG A 7 -3.81 23.03 -6.12
CA ARG A 7 -2.49 23.63 -5.79
C ARG A 7 -2.58 24.56 -4.59
N ALA A 8 -3.57 25.45 -4.56
CA ALA A 8 -3.79 26.36 -3.44
C ALA A 8 -4.03 25.58 -2.13
N SER A 9 -4.87 24.54 -2.18
CA SER A 9 -5.13 23.67 -1.03
C SER A 9 -3.85 22.95 -0.57
N LEU A 10 -3.05 22.41 -1.50
CA LEU A 10 -1.79 21.73 -1.19
C LEU A 10 -0.75 22.67 -0.56
N HIS A 11 -0.75 23.96 -0.91
CA HIS A 11 0.09 24.96 -0.26
C HIS A 11 -0.37 25.28 1.17
N GLN A 12 -1.68 25.25 1.41
CA GLN A 12 -2.30 25.59 2.70
C GLN A 12 -2.45 24.39 3.64
N GLY A 13 -2.34 23.16 3.12
CA GLY A 13 -2.54 21.91 3.85
C GLY A 13 -3.77 21.17 3.33
N LEU A 14 -3.59 20.41 2.25
CA LEU A 14 -4.65 19.60 1.67
C LEU A 14 -4.92 18.40 2.59
N VAL A 15 -6.16 18.24 3.06
CA VAL A 15 -6.53 17.03 3.80
C VAL A 15 -7.01 15.96 2.84
N LEU A 16 -6.29 14.84 2.84
CA LEU A 16 -6.56 13.64 2.06
C LEU A 16 -6.97 12.51 3.01
N GLU A 17 -8.10 11.87 2.74
CA GLU A 17 -8.56 10.72 3.52
C GLU A 17 -8.23 9.40 2.80
N THR A 18 -7.50 8.51 3.47
CA THR A 18 -7.17 7.16 2.97
C THR A 18 -7.57 6.13 4.02
N GLY A 19 -8.73 5.50 3.84
CA GLY A 19 -9.27 4.58 4.84
C GLY A 19 -9.64 5.30 6.15
N PRO A 20 -9.15 4.84 7.32
CA PRO A 20 -9.45 5.47 8.59
C PRO A 20 -8.57 6.70 8.89
N PHE A 21 -7.62 7.06 8.02
CA PHE A 21 -6.63 8.10 8.29
C PHE A 21 -6.81 9.32 7.40
N ARG A 22 -6.57 10.50 7.99
CA ARG A 22 -6.53 11.80 7.33
C ARG A 22 -5.13 12.39 7.39
N PHE A 23 -4.56 12.64 6.21
CA PHE A 23 -3.27 13.29 6.06
C PHE A 23 -3.48 14.73 5.64
N ARG A 24 -3.01 15.69 6.45
CA ARG A 24 -2.83 17.08 6.01
C ARG A 24 -1.47 17.18 5.33
N ILE A 25 -1.50 17.34 4.01
CA ILE A 25 -0.31 17.35 3.16
C ILE A 25 0.01 18.79 2.76
N HIS A 26 1.23 19.22 3.07
CA HIS A 26 1.79 20.48 2.60
C HIS A 26 2.89 20.22 1.57
N SER A 27 2.76 20.77 0.38
CA SER A 27 3.82 20.71 -0.63
C SER A 27 3.71 21.84 -1.62
N ARG A 28 4.85 22.34 -2.10
CA ARG A 28 4.94 23.30 -3.21
C ARG A 28 5.53 22.70 -4.48
N THR A 29 5.65 21.38 -4.57
CA THR A 29 6.34 20.74 -5.69
C THR A 29 5.36 20.18 -6.72
N ASP A 30 5.71 20.31 -8.00
CA ASP A 30 4.88 19.83 -9.10
C ASP A 30 4.76 18.31 -9.09
N GLU A 31 5.81 17.61 -8.68
CA GLU A 31 5.86 16.15 -8.60
C GLU A 31 4.80 15.60 -7.64
N VAL A 32 4.64 16.24 -6.46
CA VAL A 32 3.60 15.86 -5.49
C VAL A 32 2.21 16.21 -6.02
N PHE A 33 2.05 17.42 -6.60
CA PHE A 33 0.79 17.82 -7.20
C PHE A 33 0.34 16.85 -8.30
N HIS A 34 1.21 16.50 -9.25
CA HIS A 34 0.90 15.60 -10.35
C HIS A 34 0.58 14.19 -9.85
N GLY A 35 1.33 13.68 -8.87
CA GLY A 35 1.06 12.39 -8.25
C GLY A 35 -0.31 12.35 -7.57
N LEU A 36 -0.64 13.34 -6.73
CA LEU A 36 -1.95 13.44 -6.08
C LEU A 36 -3.08 13.61 -7.11
N ARG A 37 -2.93 14.53 -8.07
CA ARG A 37 -3.95 14.81 -9.09
C ARG A 37 -4.28 13.59 -9.94
N ARG A 38 -3.30 12.74 -10.20
CA ARG A 38 -3.41 11.56 -11.07
C ARG A 38 -3.83 10.31 -10.32
N LEU A 39 -3.22 10.03 -9.17
CA LEU A 39 -3.37 8.76 -8.44
C LEU A 39 -4.40 8.82 -7.32
N TYR A 40 -4.66 10.02 -6.78
CA TYR A 40 -5.63 10.25 -5.70
C TYR A 40 -6.89 10.97 -6.18
N ALA A 41 -7.15 10.99 -7.48
CA ALA A 41 -8.26 11.72 -8.09
C ALA A 41 -9.66 11.31 -7.57
N ASP A 42 -9.80 10.07 -7.11
CA ASP A 42 -11.08 9.49 -6.67
C ASP A 42 -11.25 9.54 -5.14
N PHE A 43 -10.25 10.04 -4.41
CA PHE A 43 -10.24 10.03 -2.95
C PHE A 43 -11.01 11.21 -2.37
N SER A 44 -11.51 11.01 -1.15
CA SER A 44 -12.18 12.05 -0.37
C SER A 44 -11.17 13.11 0.09
N LEU A 45 -11.56 14.37 -0.08
CA LEU A 45 -10.85 15.55 0.41
C LEU A 45 -11.77 16.25 1.43
N PRO A 46 -11.82 15.75 2.68
CA PRO A 46 -12.77 16.24 3.68
C PRO A 46 -12.40 17.64 4.19
N ASP A 47 -13.25 18.19 5.07
CA ASP A 47 -13.01 19.47 5.75
C ASP A 47 -11.63 19.46 6.43
N PRO A 48 -10.82 20.52 6.25
CA PRO A 48 -9.49 20.62 6.83
C PRO A 48 -9.43 20.74 8.36
N ALA A 49 -10.55 20.78 9.08
CA ALA A 49 -10.60 20.96 10.54
C ALA A 49 -9.78 19.91 11.33
N PHE A 50 -9.74 18.66 10.88
CA PHE A 50 -9.04 17.58 11.57
C PHE A 50 -8.19 16.74 10.61
N ALA A 51 -6.99 16.39 11.04
CA ALA A 51 -6.11 15.43 10.39
C ALA A 51 -5.34 14.64 11.46
N ASP A 52 -5.14 13.35 11.23
CA ASP A 52 -4.37 12.49 12.11
C ASP A 52 -2.86 12.76 11.98
N TYR A 53 -2.42 13.09 10.76
CA TYR A 53 -1.02 13.33 10.46
C TYR A 53 -0.84 14.63 9.67
N VAL A 54 0.11 15.46 10.09
CA VAL A 54 0.54 16.64 9.32
C VAL A 54 1.90 16.35 8.71
N VAL A 55 1.95 16.30 7.38
CA VAL A 55 3.16 15.94 6.63
C VAL A 55 3.52 17.03 5.63
N GLU A 56 4.82 17.22 5.43
CA GLU A 56 5.32 18.14 4.42
C GLU A 56 6.32 17.46 3.51
N VAL A 57 6.25 17.79 2.21
CA VAL A 57 7.22 17.36 1.21
C VAL A 57 7.64 18.56 0.39
N ASN A 58 8.82 19.10 0.71
CA ASN A 58 9.32 20.35 0.15
C ASN A 58 10.79 20.27 -0.22
N ARG A 59 11.20 21.15 -1.15
CA ARG A 59 12.60 21.24 -1.58
C ARG A 59 13.48 21.71 -0.43
N VAL A 60 14.66 21.11 -0.30
CA VAL A 60 15.66 21.56 0.67
C VAL A 60 16.28 22.87 0.18
N HIS A 61 16.25 23.89 1.03
CA HIS A 61 16.85 25.19 0.74
C HIS A 61 18.38 25.16 0.91
N GLY A 62 19.08 25.95 0.08
CA GLY A 62 20.53 26.15 0.20
C GLY A 62 21.26 26.24 -1.15
N PRO A 63 22.57 26.53 -1.16
CA PRO A 63 23.35 26.76 -2.37
C PRO A 63 23.42 25.53 -3.30
N ARG A 64 23.25 24.31 -2.75
CA ARG A 64 23.22 23.06 -3.53
C ARG A 64 21.92 22.86 -4.31
N ALA A 65 20.84 23.56 -3.97
CA ALA A 65 19.52 23.37 -4.56
C ALA A 65 19.47 23.68 -6.06
N VAL A 66 20.41 24.48 -6.58
CA VAL A 66 20.49 24.83 -8.01
C VAL A 66 21.12 23.71 -8.85
N TRP A 67 22.08 22.97 -8.30
CA TRP A 67 22.88 22.00 -9.05
C TRP A 67 22.47 20.55 -8.79
N ARG A 68 21.94 20.27 -7.60
CA ARG A 68 21.42 18.96 -7.19
C ARG A 68 20.20 19.19 -6.29
N PRO A 69 19.02 19.47 -6.86
CA PRO A 69 17.82 19.74 -6.08
C PRO A 69 17.44 18.50 -5.26
N GLN A 70 17.15 18.72 -3.98
CA GLN A 70 16.77 17.66 -3.06
C GLN A 70 15.39 17.94 -2.48
N ILE A 71 14.69 16.87 -2.11
CA ILE A 71 13.40 16.89 -1.42
C ILE A 71 13.56 16.30 -0.03
N SER A 72 12.88 16.88 0.95
CA SER A 72 12.77 16.34 2.31
C SER A 72 11.32 16.10 2.67
N PHE A 73 11.09 15.05 3.45
CA PHE A 73 9.83 14.79 4.11
C PHE A 73 9.95 15.11 5.59
N SER A 74 8.92 15.76 6.14
CA SER A 74 8.75 15.96 7.58
C SER A 74 7.36 15.53 8.03
N PHE A 75 7.28 15.07 9.27
CA PHE A 75 6.06 14.80 10.03
C PHE A 75 6.16 15.58 11.34
N ASP A 76 5.25 16.51 11.59
CA ASP A 76 5.27 17.40 12.77
C ASP A 76 6.65 18.08 13.02
N GLY A 77 7.33 18.47 11.94
CA GLY A 77 8.67 19.07 11.99
C GLY A 77 9.82 18.08 12.18
N TYR A 78 9.54 16.82 12.47
CA TYR A 78 10.55 15.75 12.53
C TYR A 78 10.83 15.18 11.13
N GLN A 79 12.10 14.95 10.80
CA GLN A 79 12.54 14.42 9.51
C GLN A 79 13.05 12.97 9.67
N PRO A 80 12.19 11.95 9.44
CA PRO A 80 12.58 10.55 9.61
C PRO A 80 13.52 10.03 8.52
N PHE A 81 13.59 10.72 7.38
CA PHE A 81 14.40 10.32 6.23
C PHE A 81 15.45 11.36 5.89
N LYS A 82 16.56 10.88 5.32
CA LYS A 82 17.53 11.78 4.67
C LYS A 82 16.92 12.38 3.40
N PRO A 83 17.29 13.62 3.02
CA PRO A 83 16.84 14.20 1.77
C PRO A 83 17.20 13.35 0.55
N LEU A 84 16.26 13.25 -0.40
CA LEU A 84 16.37 12.49 -1.63
C LEU A 84 16.46 13.41 -2.86
N PRO A 85 16.80 12.90 -4.06
CA PRO A 85 16.62 13.64 -5.31
C PRO A 85 15.19 14.20 -5.46
N ALA A 86 15.08 15.41 -6.03
CA ALA A 86 13.79 16.12 -6.08
C ALA A 86 12.70 15.39 -6.89
N ASP A 87 13.08 14.64 -7.92
CA ASP A 87 12.20 13.80 -8.73
C ASP A 87 11.60 12.61 -7.96
N HIS A 88 12.06 12.35 -6.73
CA HIS A 88 11.49 11.32 -5.85
C HIS A 88 10.41 11.86 -4.92
N ALA A 89 10.00 13.13 -5.05
CA ALA A 89 9.13 13.79 -4.07
C ALA A 89 7.82 13.04 -3.80
N PHE A 90 7.12 12.58 -4.86
CA PHE A 90 5.89 11.82 -4.68
C PHE A 90 6.12 10.43 -4.05
N ALA A 91 7.19 9.73 -4.45
CA ALA A 91 7.56 8.46 -3.82
C ALA A 91 7.91 8.65 -2.32
N LEU A 92 8.57 9.76 -1.98
CA LEU A 92 8.90 10.10 -0.61
C LEU A 92 7.65 10.43 0.21
N LEU A 93 6.63 11.08 -0.39
CA LEU A 93 5.32 11.25 0.24
C LEU A 93 4.68 9.90 0.57
N GLU A 94 4.64 8.97 -0.39
CA GLU A 94 4.07 7.63 -0.18
C GLU A 94 4.77 6.85 0.94
N TRP A 95 6.11 6.88 0.96
CA TRP A 95 6.91 6.26 2.02
C TRP A 95 6.69 6.92 3.37
N GLY A 96 6.59 8.24 3.41
CA GLY A 96 6.32 8.99 4.64
C GLY A 96 4.94 8.71 5.22
N MET A 97 3.89 8.64 4.39
CA MET A 97 2.57 8.26 4.86
C MET A 97 2.53 6.82 5.41
N ASN A 98 3.26 5.88 4.79
CA ASN A 98 3.43 4.53 5.34
C ASN A 98 4.17 4.52 6.68
N TRP A 99 5.20 5.35 6.82
CA TRP A 99 5.96 5.48 8.07
C TRP A 99 5.10 6.07 9.20
N CYS A 100 4.28 7.09 8.92
CA CYS A 100 3.33 7.63 9.89
C CYS A 100 2.38 6.54 10.42
N ILE A 101 1.75 5.76 9.53
CA ILE A 101 0.85 4.67 9.92
C ILE A 101 1.62 3.61 10.72
N GLY A 102 2.76 3.15 10.21
CA GLY A 102 3.59 2.12 10.84
C GLY A 102 4.06 2.48 12.26
N GLY A 103 4.35 3.76 12.50
CA GLY A 103 4.87 4.25 13.77
C GLY A 103 3.83 4.68 14.80
N GLN A 104 2.55 4.83 14.44
CA GLN A 104 1.54 5.44 15.33
C GLN A 104 0.21 4.69 15.39
N ALA A 105 -0.16 3.91 14.37
CA ALA A 105 -1.47 3.27 14.28
C ALA A 105 -1.56 1.95 15.08
N HIS A 106 -1.09 1.93 16.34
CA HIS A 106 -1.02 0.72 17.17
C HIS A 106 -2.37 0.24 17.73
N HIS A 107 -3.47 0.89 17.37
CA HIS A 107 -4.80 0.30 17.54
C HIS A 107 -5.05 -0.86 16.55
N TYR A 108 -4.23 -0.97 15.50
CA TYR A 108 -4.31 -2.05 14.52
C TYR A 108 -3.10 -2.99 14.67
N LEU A 109 -3.27 -4.27 14.34
CA LEU A 109 -2.15 -5.13 13.98
C LEU A 109 -1.73 -4.78 12.55
N LEU A 110 -0.47 -4.40 12.37
CA LEU A 110 0.09 -3.93 11.11
C LEU A 110 0.99 -5.01 10.52
N ILE A 111 0.58 -5.63 9.41
CA ILE A 111 1.37 -6.68 8.75
C ILE A 111 1.89 -6.16 7.41
N HIS A 112 3.16 -6.44 7.09
CA HIS A 112 3.69 -6.24 5.75
C HIS A 112 3.06 -7.22 4.76
N ALA A 113 1.91 -6.85 4.21
CA ALA A 113 1.14 -7.68 3.32
C ALA A 113 0.25 -6.84 2.41
N ALA A 114 -0.03 -7.37 1.23
CA ALA A 114 -1.12 -6.89 0.40
C ALA A 114 -2.42 -7.56 0.84
N VAL A 115 -3.54 -6.87 0.65
CA VAL A 115 -4.87 -7.31 1.02
C VAL A 115 -5.82 -6.98 -0.11
N LEU A 116 -6.49 -8.00 -0.62
CA LEU A 116 -7.57 -7.86 -1.58
C LEU A 116 -8.81 -8.58 -1.08
N GLU A 117 -9.97 -8.16 -1.55
CA GLU A 117 -11.25 -8.77 -1.19
C GLU A 117 -12.12 -9.01 -2.43
N ARG A 118 -12.84 -10.12 -2.39
CA ARG A 118 -13.87 -10.48 -3.37
C ARG A 118 -14.96 -11.26 -2.64
N ASN A 119 -16.23 -10.93 -2.93
CA ASN A 119 -17.41 -11.61 -2.36
C ASN A 119 -17.43 -11.72 -0.82
N GLY A 120 -16.93 -10.70 -0.13
CA GLY A 120 -16.83 -10.63 1.33
C GLY A 120 -15.66 -11.42 1.94
N ARG A 121 -14.84 -12.08 1.11
CA ARG A 121 -13.70 -12.90 1.54
C ARG A 121 -12.40 -12.19 1.20
N ALA A 122 -11.64 -11.81 2.22
CA ALA A 122 -10.35 -11.18 2.02
C ALA A 122 -9.19 -12.19 1.99
N VAL A 123 -8.25 -11.92 1.10
CA VAL A 123 -6.98 -12.62 0.98
C VAL A 123 -5.87 -11.68 1.45
N ILE A 124 -5.09 -12.15 2.43
CA ILE A 124 -3.87 -11.50 2.89
C ILE A 124 -2.72 -12.18 2.17
N LEU A 125 -1.83 -11.38 1.58
CA LEU A 125 -0.65 -11.83 0.85
C LEU A 125 0.63 -11.34 1.56
N PRO A 126 1.07 -11.98 2.66
CA PRO A 126 2.36 -11.69 3.25
C PRO A 126 3.45 -12.27 2.35
N GLY A 127 4.56 -11.56 2.19
CA GLY A 127 5.66 -12.08 1.41
C GLY A 127 6.88 -11.19 1.42
N ASP A 128 8.04 -11.83 1.28
CA ASP A 128 9.31 -11.13 1.21
C ASP A 128 9.39 -10.23 -0.03
N PRO A 129 10.19 -9.15 0.03
CA PRO A 129 10.50 -8.34 -1.13
C PRO A 129 10.95 -9.23 -2.31
N GLY A 130 10.31 -9.06 -3.47
CA GLY A 130 10.62 -9.81 -4.68
C GLY A 130 9.79 -11.09 -4.88
N ALA A 131 8.91 -11.47 -3.96
CA ALA A 131 8.05 -12.65 -4.09
C ALA A 131 6.95 -12.55 -5.17
N GLY A 132 6.81 -11.39 -5.83
CA GLY A 132 5.79 -11.11 -6.85
C GLY A 132 4.47 -10.53 -6.30
N LYS A 133 4.40 -10.26 -4.99
CA LYS A 133 3.20 -9.77 -4.28
C LYS A 133 2.54 -8.55 -4.92
N SER A 134 3.28 -7.46 -5.14
CA SER A 134 2.69 -6.23 -5.68
C SER A 134 2.23 -6.39 -7.14
N THR A 135 2.93 -7.22 -7.93
CA THR A 135 2.52 -7.57 -9.30
C THR A 135 1.23 -8.39 -9.31
N LEU A 136 1.13 -9.40 -8.44
CA LEU A 136 -0.08 -10.20 -8.27
C LEU A 136 -1.25 -9.35 -7.76
N THR A 137 -0.98 -8.46 -6.80
CA THR A 137 -1.96 -7.54 -6.23
C THR A 137 -2.51 -6.59 -7.28
N ALA A 138 -1.64 -5.98 -8.10
CA ALA A 138 -2.05 -5.16 -9.22
C ALA A 138 -2.93 -5.94 -10.20
N ALA A 139 -2.53 -7.15 -10.58
CA ALA A 139 -3.26 -7.97 -11.54
C ALA A 139 -4.65 -8.37 -11.03
N LEU A 140 -4.77 -8.78 -9.77
CA LEU A 140 -6.05 -9.10 -9.13
C LEU A 140 -6.96 -7.87 -9.01
N ALA A 141 -6.41 -6.73 -8.57
CA ALA A 141 -7.17 -5.47 -8.45
C ALA A 141 -7.70 -5.00 -9.81
N LEU A 142 -6.86 -5.06 -10.86
CA LEU A 142 -7.25 -4.75 -12.24
C LEU A 142 -8.24 -5.78 -12.82
N SER A 143 -8.35 -6.96 -12.23
CA SER A 143 -9.33 -8.00 -12.57
C SER A 143 -10.62 -7.91 -11.75
N GLY A 144 -10.83 -6.81 -11.03
CA GLY A 144 -12.07 -6.54 -10.30
C GLY A 144 -12.08 -6.96 -8.83
N TRP A 145 -10.94 -7.37 -8.27
CA TRP A 145 -10.82 -7.50 -6.81
C TRP A 145 -10.77 -6.13 -6.17
N ARG A 146 -11.38 -6.00 -5.00
CA ARG A 146 -11.31 -4.78 -4.21
C ARG A 146 -9.96 -4.72 -3.51
N LEU A 147 -9.16 -3.71 -3.83
CA LEU A 147 -7.88 -3.46 -3.19
C LEU A 147 -8.10 -2.80 -1.82
N LEU A 148 -7.66 -3.47 -0.75
CA LEU A 148 -7.62 -2.87 0.58
C LEU A 148 -6.25 -2.23 0.83
N SER A 149 -5.15 -2.91 0.50
CA SER A 149 -3.78 -2.39 0.65
C SER A 149 -2.78 -3.22 -0.15
N ASP A 150 -1.61 -2.67 -0.50
CA ASP A 150 -0.48 -3.44 -1.07
C ASP A 150 0.71 -3.59 -0.09
N GLU A 151 0.85 -2.67 0.87
CA GLU A 151 2.05 -2.57 1.70
C GLU A 151 1.81 -2.90 3.18
N ILE A 152 0.67 -2.43 3.71
CA ILE A 152 0.34 -2.53 5.13
C ILE A 152 -1.09 -3.06 5.26
N ALA A 153 -1.23 -4.31 5.69
CA ALA A 153 -2.51 -4.84 6.11
C ALA A 153 -2.85 -4.30 7.50
N LEU A 154 -4.04 -3.72 7.64
CA LEU A 154 -4.56 -3.22 8.91
C LEU A 154 -5.62 -4.19 9.41
N ILE A 155 -5.39 -4.79 10.57
CA ILE A 155 -6.39 -5.62 11.26
C ILE A 155 -6.83 -4.86 12.51
N ASP A 156 -8.11 -4.55 12.57
CA ASP A 156 -8.70 -3.86 13.71
C ASP A 156 -8.64 -4.74 14.95
N ARG A 157 -8.18 -4.18 16.07
CA ARG A 157 -7.99 -4.91 17.32
C ARG A 157 -9.30 -5.37 17.94
N ASP A 158 -10.38 -4.61 17.73
CA ASP A 158 -11.61 -4.83 18.48
C ASP A 158 -12.49 -5.88 17.79
N ASP A 159 -12.51 -5.95 16.46
CA ASP A 159 -13.33 -6.92 15.70
C ASP A 159 -12.55 -7.91 14.80
N GLY A 160 -11.23 -7.74 14.66
CA GLY A 160 -10.38 -8.61 13.85
C GLY A 160 -10.61 -8.49 12.34
N LEU A 161 -11.37 -7.47 11.88
CA LEU A 161 -11.63 -7.24 10.47
C LEU A 161 -10.48 -6.46 9.82
N LEU A 162 -10.33 -6.67 8.51
CA LEU A 162 -9.38 -5.94 7.69
C LEU A 162 -9.95 -4.56 7.31
N VAL A 163 -9.14 -3.54 7.49
CA VAL A 163 -9.45 -2.15 7.15
C VAL A 163 -8.66 -1.75 5.89
N GLY A 164 -9.35 -1.13 4.93
CA GLY A 164 -8.75 -0.67 3.69
C GLY A 164 -8.08 0.69 3.83
N LEU A 165 -6.98 0.88 3.10
CA LEU A 165 -6.37 2.17 2.78
C LEU A 165 -6.63 2.57 1.32
N ALA A 166 -6.78 1.56 0.45
CA ALA A 166 -6.94 1.66 -1.00
C ALA A 166 -5.86 2.53 -1.70
N ARG A 167 -4.69 2.71 -1.07
CA ARG A 167 -3.60 3.54 -1.61
C ARG A 167 -2.95 2.89 -2.85
N PRO A 168 -2.25 3.68 -3.69
CA PRO A 168 -1.60 3.19 -4.90
C PRO A 168 -0.68 1.98 -4.66
N VAL A 169 -0.69 1.04 -5.61
CA VAL A 169 0.15 -0.18 -5.55
C VAL A 169 1.58 0.16 -5.97
N ASN A 170 2.57 -0.31 -5.20
CA ASN A 170 3.99 0.01 -5.43
C ASN A 170 4.65 -1.02 -6.34
N LEU A 171 4.84 -0.68 -7.61
CA LEU A 171 5.49 -1.56 -8.59
C LEU A 171 6.95 -1.16 -8.78
N LYS A 172 7.81 -2.17 -8.94
CA LYS A 172 9.25 -1.99 -9.04
C LYS A 172 9.80 -2.69 -10.28
N ASN A 173 10.73 -2.02 -10.97
CA ASN A 173 11.49 -2.57 -12.09
C ASN A 173 10.55 -3.23 -13.12
N ASP A 174 10.83 -4.49 -13.49
CA ASP A 174 10.10 -5.28 -14.47
C ASP A 174 8.59 -5.40 -14.16
N SER A 175 8.18 -5.29 -12.89
CA SER A 175 6.77 -5.35 -12.50
C SER A 175 5.95 -4.23 -13.12
N ILE A 176 6.58 -3.08 -13.40
CA ILE A 176 5.91 -1.93 -14.04
C ILE A 176 5.49 -2.31 -15.46
N ASP A 177 6.40 -2.88 -16.23
CA ASP A 177 6.15 -3.24 -17.63
C ASP A 177 5.24 -4.47 -17.74
N ILE A 178 5.38 -5.44 -16.84
CA ILE A 178 4.47 -6.60 -16.75
C ILE A 178 3.03 -6.14 -16.54
N VAL A 179 2.78 -5.22 -15.60
CA VAL A 179 1.41 -4.75 -15.32
C VAL A 179 0.89 -3.85 -16.43
N ARG A 180 1.76 -3.02 -17.06
CA ARG A 180 1.37 -2.24 -18.26
C ARG A 180 0.96 -3.13 -19.43
N ALA A 181 1.68 -4.23 -19.64
CA ALA A 181 1.34 -5.20 -20.68
C ALA A 181 0.06 -5.99 -20.32
N PHE A 182 -0.19 -6.21 -19.04
CA PHE A 182 -1.38 -6.93 -18.56
C PHE A 182 -2.68 -6.13 -18.74
N SER A 183 -2.66 -4.80 -18.53
CA SER A 183 -3.85 -3.95 -18.67
C SER A 183 -3.53 -2.61 -19.32
N THR A 184 -4.16 -2.33 -20.45
CA THR A 184 -4.04 -1.05 -21.17
C THR A 184 -4.70 0.12 -20.44
N ASP A 185 -5.65 -0.16 -19.55
CA ASP A 185 -6.41 0.84 -18.80
C ASP A 185 -5.73 1.22 -17.47
N ALA A 186 -4.61 0.55 -17.14
CA ALA A 186 -3.86 0.82 -15.92
C ALA A 186 -3.24 2.23 -15.93
N VAL A 187 -3.57 3.03 -14.91
CA VAL A 187 -3.08 4.40 -14.75
C VAL A 187 -1.88 4.41 -13.79
N PHE A 188 -0.71 4.75 -14.31
CA PHE A 188 0.52 4.83 -13.52
C PHE A 188 0.91 6.28 -13.22
N GLY A 189 1.57 6.52 -12.08
CA GLY A 189 2.29 7.75 -11.79
C GLY A 189 3.61 7.84 -12.55
N GLU A 190 4.30 8.97 -12.41
CA GLU A 190 5.65 9.12 -12.96
C GLU A 190 6.62 8.18 -12.22
N PRO A 191 7.51 7.47 -12.96
CA PRO A 191 8.45 6.56 -12.35
C PRO A 191 9.59 7.34 -11.66
N ALA A 192 9.79 7.07 -10.37
CA ALA A 192 10.99 7.49 -9.65
C ALA A 192 12.14 6.53 -10.02
N ARG A 193 13.14 7.02 -10.77
CA ARG A 193 14.30 6.24 -11.23
C ARG A 193 15.43 6.28 -10.20
N ASP A 194 16.32 5.30 -10.23
CA ASP A 194 17.54 5.27 -9.40
C ASP A 194 17.29 5.41 -7.88
N THR A 195 16.18 4.83 -7.39
CA THR A 195 15.95 4.72 -5.95
C THR A 195 16.81 3.59 -5.37
N HIS A 196 16.96 3.53 -4.04
CA HIS A 196 17.56 2.39 -3.35
C HIS A 196 16.85 1.05 -3.64
N LYS A 197 15.63 1.10 -4.21
CA LYS A 197 14.79 -0.05 -4.58
C LYS A 197 14.69 -0.25 -6.10
N GLY A 198 15.50 0.46 -6.90
CA GLY A 198 15.43 0.48 -8.36
C GLY A 198 14.46 1.54 -8.90
N THR A 199 13.81 1.26 -10.03
CA THR A 199 12.74 2.15 -10.55
C THR A 199 11.42 1.81 -9.86
N VAL A 200 10.74 2.82 -9.32
CA VAL A 200 9.45 2.66 -8.63
C VAL A 200 8.38 3.44 -9.39
N ALA A 201 7.25 2.80 -9.68
CA ALA A 201 6.06 3.48 -10.17
C ALA A 201 4.84 3.05 -9.36
N HIS A 202 3.92 3.99 -9.18
CA HIS A 202 2.70 3.78 -8.42
C HIS A 202 1.55 3.54 -9.39
N LEU A 203 0.80 2.46 -9.20
CA LEU A 203 -0.42 2.18 -9.95
C LEU A 203 -1.62 2.76 -9.21
N LYS A 204 -2.45 3.54 -9.90
CA LYS A 204 -3.70 4.08 -9.37
C LYS A 204 -4.59 2.90 -8.90
N PRO A 205 -5.15 2.95 -7.69
CA PRO A 205 -6.11 1.94 -7.25
C PRO A 205 -7.37 1.97 -8.13
N PRO A 206 -8.09 0.85 -8.29
CA PRO A 206 -9.41 0.87 -8.92
C PRO A 206 -10.35 1.82 -8.18
N THR A 207 -11.14 2.61 -8.91
CA THR A 207 -12.08 3.59 -8.33
C THR A 207 -13.04 2.96 -7.33
N ASP A 208 -13.55 1.76 -7.64
CA ASP A 208 -14.43 0.99 -6.75
C ASP A 208 -13.78 0.70 -5.38
N SER A 209 -12.47 0.43 -5.37
CA SER A 209 -11.72 0.19 -4.13
C SER A 209 -11.64 1.44 -3.26
N VAL A 210 -11.48 2.60 -3.88
CA VAL A 210 -11.44 3.89 -3.17
C VAL A 210 -12.82 4.27 -2.64
N LEU A 211 -13.86 4.18 -3.46
CA LEU A 211 -15.23 4.53 -3.06
C LEU A 211 -15.77 3.63 -1.93
N HIS A 212 -15.32 2.38 -1.88
CA HIS A 212 -15.70 1.43 -0.84
C HIS A 212 -14.60 1.18 0.19
N VAL A 213 -13.64 2.09 0.35
CA VAL A 213 -12.51 1.92 1.28
C VAL A 213 -12.94 1.71 2.74
N ALA A 214 -14.04 2.35 3.15
CA ALA A 214 -14.59 2.24 4.51
C ALA A 214 -15.23 0.86 4.80
N ARG A 215 -15.55 0.06 3.78
CA ARG A 215 -16.13 -1.27 3.97
C ARG A 215 -15.05 -2.24 4.45
N ARG A 216 -15.10 -2.63 5.72
CA ARG A 216 -14.22 -3.65 6.30
C ARG A 216 -14.42 -5.01 5.63
N ALA A 217 -13.41 -5.87 5.69
CA ALA A 217 -13.46 -7.21 5.09
C ALA A 217 -13.11 -8.30 6.11
N ARG A 218 -13.77 -9.46 6.00
CA ARG A 218 -13.46 -10.61 6.84
C ARG A 218 -12.25 -11.34 6.25
N PRO A 219 -11.15 -11.52 7.01
CA PRO A 219 -10.02 -12.31 6.54
C PRO A 219 -10.46 -13.77 6.37
N ALA A 220 -10.16 -14.35 5.22
CA ALA A 220 -10.53 -15.73 4.87
C ALA A 220 -9.31 -16.57 4.50
N PHE A 221 -8.28 -15.94 3.91
CA PHE A 221 -7.07 -16.64 3.48
C PHE A 221 -5.81 -15.85 3.84
N ILE A 222 -4.78 -16.57 4.25
CA ILE A 222 -3.40 -16.09 4.28
C ILE A 222 -2.63 -16.90 3.25
N ILE A 223 -2.33 -16.27 2.12
CA ILE A 223 -1.68 -16.93 0.98
C ILE A 223 -0.29 -16.35 0.81
N TYR A 224 0.73 -17.21 0.81
CA TYR A 224 2.13 -16.82 0.69
C TYR A 224 2.58 -16.99 -0.78
N PRO A 225 2.58 -15.91 -1.59
CA PRO A 225 2.93 -16.02 -3.00
C PRO A 225 4.43 -16.22 -3.19
N ARG A 226 4.78 -16.99 -4.20
CA ARG A 226 6.14 -17.12 -4.71
C ARG A 226 6.10 -17.25 -6.23
N TRP A 227 6.55 -16.20 -6.90
CA TRP A 227 6.75 -16.22 -8.35
C TRP A 227 8.04 -16.98 -8.73
N SER A 228 7.97 -17.79 -9.78
CA SER A 228 9.16 -18.27 -10.51
C SER A 228 8.78 -18.64 -11.94
N ALA A 229 9.67 -18.39 -12.90
CA ALA A 229 9.40 -18.57 -14.35
C ALA A 229 8.82 -19.94 -14.73
N ASP A 230 9.24 -21.00 -14.04
CA ASP A 230 8.83 -22.38 -14.33
C ASP A 230 7.92 -23.00 -13.25
N ALA A 231 7.32 -22.18 -12.37
CA ALA A 231 6.45 -22.72 -11.32
C ALA A 231 5.12 -23.21 -11.90
N PRO A 232 4.62 -24.38 -11.45
CA PRO A 232 3.22 -24.72 -11.64
C PRO A 232 2.35 -23.72 -10.88
N CYS A 233 1.19 -23.37 -11.45
CA CYS A 233 0.16 -22.62 -10.72
C CYS A 233 -0.52 -23.54 -9.71
N ALA A 234 -0.17 -23.43 -8.43
CA ALA A 234 -0.63 -24.36 -7.41
C ALA A 234 -0.72 -23.73 -6.02
N LEU A 235 -1.70 -24.21 -5.25
CA LEU A 235 -1.85 -23.96 -3.82
C LEU A 235 -1.54 -25.22 -3.03
N THR A 236 -0.80 -25.06 -1.94
CA THR A 236 -0.55 -26.16 -0.99
C THR A 236 -0.85 -25.69 0.44
N PRO A 237 -1.48 -26.52 1.29
CA PRO A 237 -1.70 -26.18 2.68
C PRO A 237 -0.40 -25.85 3.41
N ARG A 238 -0.40 -24.77 4.18
CA ARG A 238 0.68 -24.42 5.10
C ARG A 238 0.25 -24.76 6.54
N PRO A 239 1.11 -25.42 7.34
CA PRO A 239 0.85 -25.61 8.77
C PRO A 239 0.59 -24.29 9.50
N LYS A 240 -0.39 -24.29 10.42
CA LYS A 240 -0.79 -23.08 11.16
C LYS A 240 0.36 -22.49 11.99
N ALA A 241 1.20 -23.33 12.59
CA ALA A 241 2.37 -22.86 13.34
C ALA A 241 3.35 -22.08 12.45
N ASP A 242 3.63 -22.56 11.24
CA ASP A 242 4.49 -21.87 10.28
C ASP A 242 3.84 -20.57 9.78
N ALA A 243 2.53 -20.58 9.58
CA ALA A 243 1.77 -19.39 9.21
C ALA A 243 1.80 -18.33 10.33
N PHE A 244 1.67 -18.75 11.59
CA PHE A 244 1.81 -17.87 12.75
C PHE A 244 3.18 -17.23 12.79
N MET A 245 4.25 -18.03 12.75
CA MET A 245 5.63 -17.51 12.83
C MET A 245 5.93 -16.53 11.69
N HIS A 246 5.51 -16.86 10.47
CA HIS A 246 5.75 -16.00 9.32
C HIS A 246 4.93 -14.70 9.41
N THR A 247 3.66 -14.78 9.79
CA THR A 247 2.80 -13.59 9.94
C THR A 247 3.30 -12.67 11.05
N ALA A 248 3.67 -13.22 12.21
CA ALA A 248 4.22 -12.46 13.33
C ALA A 248 5.54 -11.77 12.97
N THR A 249 6.41 -12.45 12.21
CA THR A 249 7.69 -11.86 11.74
C THR A 249 7.47 -10.68 10.78
N HIS A 250 6.38 -10.71 9.99
CA HIS A 250 6.02 -9.61 9.08
C HIS A 250 5.17 -8.53 9.75
N ALA A 251 4.81 -8.67 11.03
CA ALA A 251 4.03 -7.67 11.75
C ALA A 251 4.92 -6.59 12.37
N PHE A 252 4.83 -5.36 11.85
CA PHE A 252 5.71 -4.24 12.22
C PHE A 252 5.65 -3.85 13.70
N ASN A 253 4.48 -4.03 14.31
CA ASN A 253 4.21 -3.62 15.67
C ASN A 253 3.93 -4.81 16.59
N TYR A 254 4.31 -6.03 16.20
CA TYR A 254 4.11 -7.23 17.01
C TYR A 254 4.68 -7.08 18.43
N GLU A 255 5.93 -6.63 18.53
CA GLU A 255 6.60 -6.41 19.82
C GLU A 255 5.96 -5.26 20.62
N VAL A 256 5.49 -4.21 19.94
CA VAL A 256 4.81 -3.07 20.56
C VAL A 256 3.47 -3.49 21.18
N LEU A 257 2.73 -4.38 20.50
CA LEU A 257 1.46 -4.90 20.98
C LEU A 257 1.60 -5.97 22.06
N GLY A 258 2.77 -6.61 22.18
CA GLY A 258 3.04 -7.64 23.18
C GLY A 258 2.08 -8.82 23.07
N SER A 259 1.46 -9.22 24.19
CA SER A 259 0.50 -10.33 24.24
C SER A 259 -0.72 -10.09 23.33
N THR A 260 -1.17 -8.84 23.19
CA THR A 260 -2.26 -8.50 22.27
C THR A 260 -1.89 -8.85 20.83
N GLY A 261 -0.65 -8.60 20.44
CA GLY A 261 -0.14 -8.95 19.10
C GLY A 261 -0.15 -10.45 18.87
N PHE A 262 0.28 -11.24 19.88
CA PHE A 262 0.20 -12.70 19.85
C PHE A 262 -1.24 -13.19 19.63
N ASP A 263 -2.17 -12.72 20.45
CA ASP A 263 -3.58 -13.13 20.41
C ASP A 263 -4.23 -12.78 19.07
N MET A 264 -3.95 -11.58 18.53
CA MET A 264 -4.45 -11.16 17.23
C MET A 264 -3.90 -12.01 16.08
N VAL A 265 -2.60 -12.32 16.07
CA VAL A 265 -2.01 -13.19 15.03
C VAL A 265 -2.57 -14.61 15.15
N ALA A 266 -2.72 -15.15 16.36
CA ALA A 266 -3.29 -16.48 16.59
C ALA A 266 -4.73 -16.56 16.07
N ALA A 267 -5.58 -15.60 16.46
CA ALA A 267 -6.95 -15.52 16.00
C ALA A 267 -7.05 -15.38 14.47
N LEU A 268 -6.17 -14.57 13.87
CA LEU A 268 -6.09 -14.41 12.42
C LEU A 268 -5.74 -15.72 11.71
N VAL A 269 -4.73 -16.43 12.21
CA VAL A 269 -4.28 -17.69 11.64
C VAL A 269 -5.34 -18.76 11.81
N ASP A 270 -6.03 -18.83 12.95
CA ASP A 270 -7.08 -19.82 13.19
C ASP A 270 -8.27 -19.64 12.24
N GLN A 271 -8.72 -18.39 12.01
CA GLN A 271 -9.88 -18.11 11.16
C GLN A 271 -9.62 -18.21 9.65
N CYS A 272 -8.35 -18.18 9.21
CA CYS A 272 -7.98 -18.19 7.80
C CYS A 272 -7.50 -19.55 7.31
N GLU A 273 -7.80 -19.90 6.06
CA GLU A 273 -7.03 -20.95 5.38
C GLU A 273 -5.62 -20.44 5.07
N CYS A 274 -4.58 -21.20 5.45
CA CYS A 274 -3.18 -20.82 5.24
C CYS A 274 -2.59 -21.65 4.11
N LEU A 275 -2.12 -20.98 3.05
CA LEU A 275 -1.71 -21.63 1.80
C LEU A 275 -0.39 -21.06 1.30
N ASP A 276 0.49 -21.92 0.81
CA ASP A 276 1.58 -21.51 -0.07
C ASP A 276 1.09 -21.46 -1.51
N PHE A 277 1.46 -20.41 -2.24
CA PHE A 277 1.07 -20.22 -3.63
C PHE A 277 2.28 -20.07 -4.53
N ARG A 278 2.36 -20.89 -5.57
CA ARG A 278 3.39 -20.79 -6.62
C ARG A 278 2.74 -20.48 -7.95
N TYR A 279 3.38 -19.64 -8.74
CA TYR A 279 2.89 -19.27 -10.07
C TYR A 279 3.99 -18.71 -10.96
N ALA A 280 3.76 -18.77 -12.27
CA ALA A 280 4.59 -18.15 -13.29
C ALA A 280 3.83 -17.04 -14.05
N GLN A 281 2.55 -17.29 -14.36
CA GLN A 281 1.72 -16.45 -15.23
C GLN A 281 0.57 -15.82 -14.46
N LEU A 282 0.31 -14.53 -14.73
CA LEU A 282 -0.78 -13.78 -14.09
C LEU A 282 -2.18 -14.32 -14.42
N PRO A 283 -2.52 -14.68 -15.68
CA PRO A 283 -3.84 -15.21 -16.00
C PRO A 283 -4.22 -16.46 -15.21
N ASP A 284 -3.27 -17.40 -15.08
CA ASP A 284 -3.48 -18.63 -14.31
C ASP A 284 -3.67 -18.34 -12.82
N ALA A 285 -2.90 -17.39 -12.28
CA ALA A 285 -3.01 -16.96 -10.90
C ALA A 285 -4.39 -16.34 -10.61
N ILE A 286 -4.87 -15.47 -11.49
CA ILE A 286 -6.19 -14.84 -11.36
C ILE A 286 -7.30 -15.90 -11.41
N ALA A 287 -7.26 -16.81 -12.40
CA ALA A 287 -8.25 -17.86 -12.54
C ALA A 287 -8.34 -18.76 -11.28
N LEU A 288 -7.19 -19.09 -10.70
CA LEU A 288 -7.10 -19.86 -9.47
C LEU A 288 -7.65 -19.07 -8.27
N PHE A 289 -7.30 -17.79 -8.11
CA PHE A 289 -7.84 -16.95 -7.03
C PHE A 289 -9.35 -16.76 -7.13
N GLU A 290 -9.89 -16.54 -8.34
CA GLU A 290 -11.34 -16.48 -8.57
C GLU A 290 -12.05 -17.76 -8.12
N SER A 291 -11.42 -18.93 -8.27
CA SER A 291 -12.01 -20.20 -7.82
C SER A 291 -12.08 -20.35 -6.29
N LEU A 292 -11.23 -19.65 -5.53
CA LEU A 292 -11.22 -19.69 -4.06
C LEU A 292 -12.41 -18.95 -3.42
N VAL A 293 -12.94 -17.95 -4.11
CA VAL A 293 -13.94 -17.00 -3.60
C VAL A 293 -15.30 -17.11 -4.29
N ARG A 294 -15.47 -18.17 -5.09
CA ARG A 294 -16.78 -18.59 -5.61
C ARG A 294 -17.66 -19.21 -4.52
#